data_AF-A0AAJ2GHF2-F1
#
_entry.id   AF-A0AAJ2GHF2-F1
#
_cell.length_a   1.000
_cell.length_b   1.000
_cell.length_c   1.000
_cell.angle_alpha   90.00
_cell.angle_beta   90.00
_cell.angle_gamma   90.00
#
_symmetry.space_group_name_H-M   'P 1'
#
loop_
_entity.id
_entity.type
_entity.pdbx_description
1 polymer ?
#
loop_
_entity_poly.entity_id
_entity_poly.type
_entity_poly.pdbx_seq_one_letter_code
_entity_poly.pdbx_strand_id
1 'polypeptide(L)'
;MRTPLTRSPLFRSLAVGLIAATVLTSTGCARNRTKGDIPYVARDVGTLYTAAKQRLDNKEYKLAAALFDEVERQHPYSVWARRAQLMSAFSYYLAHDYTASIQSAQRFISVHPGNRDAAYAYYLVALGYYEQISDVTRDQKITQQALDALGELTRRYPNTRYAADARLKIDLVRDHLAGKEMEIGRFYETRGQWLAATMRFRKVVDDYQTTTHAPEALMRLTETYLALGVPDEARKAAAVLGANYPGTQWYSRAYKLSEEHPPVAVAAIAPGQLIVPLPDKSLPDKPLKTHEPKRDARALPTSGGSSTNPGNPNPGS
;
A
#
# COMPACT_ATOMS: atom_id res chain seq x y z
N MET A 1 88.64 19.49 -4.29
CA MET A 1 88.64 18.74 -3.02
C MET A 1 87.25 18.85 -2.40
N ARG A 2 86.48 17.76 -2.36
CA ARG A 2 85.18 17.66 -1.66
C ARG A 2 85.31 16.54 -0.63
N THR A 3 85.14 16.86 0.65
CA THR A 3 85.18 15.93 1.77
C THR A 3 83.80 15.27 1.96
N PRO A 4 83.72 14.00 2.39
CA PRO A 4 82.47 13.30 2.63
C PRO A 4 81.98 13.51 4.08
N LEU A 5 80.67 13.70 4.24
CA LEU A 5 79.99 13.74 5.54
C LEU A 5 79.67 12.31 6.01
N THR A 6 80.20 11.94 7.17
CA THR A 6 79.91 10.70 7.89
C THR A 6 78.59 10.82 8.67
N ARG A 7 77.68 9.84 8.51
CA ARG A 7 76.43 9.74 9.27
C ARG A 7 76.64 8.84 10.49
N SER A 8 76.35 9.35 11.69
CA SER A 8 76.44 8.62 12.96
C SER A 8 75.17 7.79 13.26
N PRO A 9 75.28 6.59 13.87
CA PRO A 9 74.17 5.65 14.03
C PRO A 9 73.33 5.86 15.30
N LEU A 10 73.53 6.94 16.05
CA LEU A 10 72.90 7.13 17.37
C LEU A 10 71.49 7.77 17.33
N PHE A 11 71.06 8.31 16.20
CA PHE A 11 69.74 8.97 16.09
C PHE A 11 68.58 8.03 15.70
N ARG A 12 68.85 6.76 15.32
CA ARG A 12 67.79 5.82 14.96
C ARG A 12 67.13 5.14 16.16
N SER A 13 67.81 5.07 17.30
CA SER A 13 67.31 4.35 18.49
C SER A 13 66.34 5.18 19.34
N LEU A 14 66.39 6.52 19.23
CA LEU A 14 65.51 7.41 20.01
C LEU A 14 64.11 7.58 19.37
N ALA A 15 64.01 7.42 18.05
CA ALA A 15 62.74 7.54 17.33
C ALA A 15 61.79 6.34 17.52
N VAL A 16 62.33 5.16 17.89
CA VAL A 16 61.53 3.94 18.09
C VAL A 16 60.91 3.90 19.51
N GLY A 17 61.55 4.52 20.49
CA GLY A 17 61.02 4.61 21.86
C GLY A 17 59.82 5.54 22.01
N LEU A 18 59.75 6.62 21.22
CA LEU A 18 58.66 7.59 21.32
C LEU A 18 57.35 7.11 20.68
N ILE A 19 57.42 6.18 19.72
CA ILE A 19 56.23 5.62 19.05
C ILE A 19 55.55 4.56 19.92
N ALA A 20 56.30 3.84 20.77
CA ALA A 20 55.76 2.83 21.67
C ALA A 20 55.01 3.41 22.89
N ALA A 21 55.30 4.66 23.30
CA ALA A 21 54.63 5.31 24.43
C ALA A 21 53.26 5.91 24.08
N THR A 22 52.99 6.18 22.80
CA THR A 22 51.69 6.72 22.32
C THR A 22 50.63 5.65 22.02
N VAL A 23 50.98 4.36 22.08
CA VAL A 23 50.04 3.25 21.78
C VAL A 23 49.29 2.75 23.04
N LEU A 24 49.71 3.15 24.25
CA LEU A 24 49.07 2.66 25.50
C LEU A 24 47.98 3.57 26.10
N THR A 25 47.64 4.70 25.49
CA THR A 25 46.57 5.59 26.00
C THR A 25 45.24 5.48 25.24
N SER A 26 45.11 4.52 24.32
CA SER A 26 43.85 4.22 23.63
C SER A 26 43.11 3.03 24.25
N THR A 27 42.97 2.98 25.57
CA THR A 27 41.83 2.30 26.19
C THR A 27 40.59 3.17 26.00
N GLY A 28 40.16 3.25 24.73
CA GLY A 28 38.84 3.74 24.38
C GLY A 28 37.82 2.82 25.05
N CYS A 29 37.05 3.38 25.97
CA CYS A 29 35.81 2.77 26.42
C CYS A 29 34.89 2.65 25.20
N ALA A 30 34.93 1.51 24.53
CA ALA A 30 33.87 1.07 23.64
C ALA A 30 32.64 0.76 24.51
N ARG A 31 31.97 1.82 24.99
CA ARG A 31 30.65 1.71 25.59
C ARG A 31 29.71 1.39 24.44
N ASN A 32 29.45 0.11 24.27
CA ASN A 32 28.42 -0.42 23.39
C ASN A 32 27.08 0.17 23.86
N ARG A 33 26.68 1.31 23.27
CA ARG A 33 25.38 1.91 23.53
C ARG A 33 24.36 1.05 22.80
N THR A 34 23.79 0.11 23.54
CA THR A 34 22.54 -0.54 23.17
C THR A 34 21.54 0.57 22.81
N LYS A 35 20.91 0.45 21.63
CA LYS A 35 19.85 1.36 21.18
C LYS A 35 18.78 1.49 22.27
N GLY A 36 18.44 2.70 22.69
CA GLY A 36 17.09 3.01 23.18
C GLY A 36 16.96 3.54 24.61
N ASP A 37 17.71 3.02 25.59
CA ASP A 37 17.33 3.28 26.98
C ASP A 37 18.03 4.51 27.56
N ILE A 38 17.27 5.60 27.74
CA ILE A 38 17.66 6.66 28.66
C ILE A 38 17.73 6.01 30.05
N PRO A 39 18.86 6.10 30.78
CA PRO A 39 18.95 5.50 32.11
C PRO A 39 17.88 6.10 33.01
N TYR A 40 17.16 5.25 33.74
CA TYR A 40 16.17 5.70 34.72
C TYR A 40 16.84 6.61 35.74
N VAL A 41 16.39 7.87 35.76
CA VAL A 41 16.75 8.87 36.75
C VAL A 41 15.44 9.46 37.25
N ALA A 42 15.14 9.24 38.52
CA ALA A 42 13.97 9.84 39.16
C ALA A 42 14.09 11.37 39.09
N ARG A 43 13.11 12.01 38.45
CA ARG A 43 13.01 13.47 38.33
C ARG A 43 11.58 13.88 38.64
N ASP A 44 11.39 15.09 39.13
CA ASP A 44 10.06 15.66 39.25
C ASP A 44 9.44 15.83 37.84
N VAL A 45 8.11 15.75 37.79
CA VAL A 45 7.36 15.81 36.54
C VAL A 45 7.61 17.12 35.76
N GLY A 46 7.77 18.24 36.46
CA GLY A 46 8.01 19.55 35.87
C GLY A 46 9.34 19.61 35.13
N THR A 47 10.43 19.21 35.79
CA THR A 47 11.76 19.17 35.16
C THR A 47 11.80 18.20 33.99
N LEU A 48 11.20 17.01 34.12
CA LEU A 48 11.23 16.01 33.07
C LEU A 48 10.46 16.46 31.83
N TYR A 49 9.25 17.02 32.01
CA TYR A 49 8.45 17.56 30.92
C TYR A 49 9.12 18.77 30.26
N THR A 50 9.71 19.67 31.07
CA THR A 50 10.43 20.85 30.55
C THR A 50 11.66 20.43 29.73
N ALA A 51 12.41 19.43 30.20
CA ALA A 51 13.52 18.87 29.45
C ALA A 51 13.05 18.24 28.12
N ALA A 52 11.97 17.46 28.13
CA ALA A 52 11.39 16.89 26.92
C ALA A 52 11.00 17.96 25.90
N LYS A 53 10.33 19.03 26.38
CA LYS A 53 9.95 20.18 25.55
C LYS A 53 11.17 20.89 24.99
N GLN A 54 12.21 21.12 25.78
CA GLN A 54 13.44 21.75 25.31
C GLN A 54 14.11 20.93 24.19
N ARG A 55 14.12 19.59 24.32
CA ARG A 55 14.61 18.71 23.25
C ARG A 55 13.76 18.82 21.99
N LEU A 56 12.44 18.89 22.13
CA LEU A 56 11.52 19.10 21.02
C LEU A 56 11.78 20.44 20.31
N ASP A 57 11.90 21.53 21.08
CA ASP A 57 12.18 22.88 20.58
C ASP A 57 13.53 22.94 19.83
N ASN A 58 14.52 22.16 20.28
CA ASN A 58 15.83 22.00 19.65
C ASN A 58 15.83 21.02 18.45
N LYS A 59 14.68 20.49 18.03
CA LYS A 59 14.51 19.49 16.96
C LYS A 59 15.18 18.14 17.24
N GLU A 60 15.49 17.84 18.50
CA GLU A 60 16.02 16.56 18.95
C GLU A 60 14.87 15.56 19.19
N TYR A 61 14.09 15.30 18.13
CA TYR A 61 12.78 14.66 18.24
C TYR A 61 12.79 13.27 18.89
N LYS A 62 13.77 12.43 18.58
CA LYS A 62 13.89 11.09 19.20
C LYS A 62 14.15 11.16 20.70
N LEU A 63 14.99 12.12 21.14
CA LEU A 63 15.27 12.33 22.56
C LEU A 63 14.06 12.95 23.26
N ALA A 64 13.36 13.88 22.59
CA ALA A 64 12.12 14.45 23.11
C ALA A 64 11.06 13.38 23.34
N ALA A 65 10.84 12.49 22.37
CA ALA A 65 9.88 11.39 22.49
C ALA A 65 10.19 10.50 23.69
N ALA A 66 11.44 10.05 23.82
CA ALA A 66 11.87 9.22 24.95
C ALA A 66 11.70 9.93 26.30
N LEU A 67 11.98 11.24 26.39
CA LEU A 67 11.74 11.99 27.64
C LEU A 67 10.25 12.19 27.94
N PHE A 68 9.40 12.35 26.93
CA PHE A 68 7.96 12.38 27.13
C PHE A 68 7.42 11.02 27.59
N ASP A 69 7.92 9.91 27.06
CA ASP A 69 7.59 8.56 27.56
C ASP A 69 8.03 8.38 29.01
N GLU A 70 9.18 8.93 29.39
CA GLU A 70 9.65 8.93 30.78
C GLU A 70 8.69 9.69 31.71
N VAL A 71 8.04 10.77 31.25
CA VAL A 71 7.02 11.47 32.04
C VAL A 71 5.85 10.54 32.36
N GLU A 72 5.33 9.81 31.37
CA GLU A 72 4.25 8.84 31.55
C GLU A 72 4.70 7.69 32.47
N ARG A 73 5.92 7.17 32.25
CA ARG A 73 6.45 6.03 33.02
C ARG A 73 6.68 6.35 34.48
N GLN A 74 7.21 7.53 34.80
CA GLN A 74 7.55 7.91 36.16
C GLN A 74 6.36 8.53 36.92
N HIS A 75 5.45 9.21 36.21
CA HIS A 75 4.36 9.99 36.81
C HIS A 75 2.99 9.71 36.16
N PRO A 76 2.53 8.44 36.05
CA PRO A 76 1.37 8.06 35.22
C PRO A 76 0.05 8.75 35.59
N TYR A 77 -0.12 9.14 36.84
CA TYR A 77 -1.33 9.82 37.33
C TYR A 77 -1.25 11.35 37.28
N SER A 78 -0.12 11.91 36.83
CA SER A 78 0.06 13.35 36.73
C SER A 78 -0.84 13.94 35.63
N VAL A 79 -1.30 15.17 35.85
CA VAL A 79 -1.98 15.97 34.82
C VAL A 79 -1.11 16.13 33.56
N TRP A 80 0.22 16.07 33.71
CA TRP A 80 1.18 16.16 32.63
C TRP A 80 1.38 14.86 31.86
N ALA A 81 1.09 13.69 32.44
CA ALA A 81 1.32 12.41 31.79
C ALA A 81 0.49 12.25 30.51
N ARG A 82 -0.80 12.61 30.58
CA ARG A 82 -1.69 12.60 29.41
C ARG A 82 -1.16 13.47 28.28
N ARG A 83 -0.70 14.68 28.61
CA ARG A 83 -0.12 15.59 27.62
C ARG A 83 1.21 15.06 27.08
N ALA A 84 2.04 14.49 27.93
CA ALA A 84 3.32 13.92 27.55
C ALA A 84 3.15 12.73 26.60
N GLN A 85 2.18 11.84 26.85
CA GLN A 85 1.89 10.72 25.95
C GLN A 85 1.56 11.18 24.53
N LEU A 86 0.70 12.19 24.38
CA LEU A 86 0.38 12.78 23.08
C LEU A 86 1.61 13.48 22.45
N MET A 87 2.43 14.12 23.28
CA MET A 87 3.65 14.79 22.81
C MET A 87 4.75 13.80 22.42
N SER A 88 4.80 12.63 23.03
CA SER A 88 5.64 11.50 22.61
C SER A 88 5.26 11.06 21.21
N ALA A 89 3.97 10.78 20.96
CA ALA A 89 3.48 10.42 19.63
C ALA A 89 3.84 11.48 18.57
N PHE A 90 3.58 12.76 18.86
CA PHE A 90 3.96 13.86 17.97
C PHE A 90 5.48 13.94 17.72
N SER A 91 6.28 13.76 18.77
CA SER A 91 7.75 13.79 18.65
C SER A 91 8.26 12.62 17.80
N TYR A 92 7.66 11.43 17.93
CA TYR A 92 7.94 10.30 17.04
C TYR A 92 7.58 10.59 15.59
N TYR A 93 6.43 11.23 15.33
CA TYR A 93 6.04 11.65 13.99
C TYR A 93 7.08 12.60 13.38
N LEU A 94 7.50 13.64 14.10
CA LEU A 94 8.55 14.56 13.63
C LEU A 94 9.90 13.87 13.44
N ALA A 95 10.18 12.82 14.22
CA ALA A 95 11.36 11.98 14.05
C ALA A 95 11.28 11.03 12.83
N HIS A 96 10.18 11.05 12.08
CA HIS A 96 9.85 10.12 11.00
C HIS A 96 9.79 8.65 11.46
N ASP A 97 9.59 8.44 12.77
CA ASP A 97 9.35 7.12 13.34
C ASP A 97 7.83 6.87 13.42
N TYR A 98 7.24 6.69 12.26
CA TYR A 98 5.79 6.61 12.11
C TYR A 98 5.19 5.42 12.87
N THR A 99 5.91 4.29 12.93
CA THR A 99 5.48 3.11 13.70
C THR A 99 5.36 3.42 15.19
N ALA A 100 6.38 4.04 15.79
CA ALA A 100 6.32 4.44 17.21
C ALA A 100 5.25 5.52 17.45
N SER A 101 5.11 6.48 16.53
CA SER A 101 4.06 7.50 16.58
C SER A 101 2.66 6.88 16.60
N ILE A 102 2.38 5.96 15.67
CA ILE A 102 1.08 5.27 15.60
C ILE A 102 0.79 4.51 16.89
N GLN A 103 1.76 3.75 17.40
CA GLN A 103 1.58 2.97 18.63
C GLN A 103 1.32 3.88 19.84
N SER A 104 2.07 4.97 19.98
CA SER A 104 1.90 5.93 21.06
C SER A 104 0.55 6.66 20.98
N ALA A 105 0.14 7.09 19.78
CA ALA A 105 -1.15 7.72 19.55
C ALA A 105 -2.34 6.76 19.79
N GLN A 106 -2.24 5.50 19.35
CA GLN A 106 -3.26 4.47 19.62
C GLN A 106 -3.41 4.19 21.12
N ARG A 107 -2.30 4.18 21.87
CA ARG A 107 -2.34 4.06 23.33
C ARG A 107 -3.04 5.24 23.98
N PHE A 108 -2.76 6.46 23.52
CA PHE A 108 -3.47 7.65 24.02
C PHE A 108 -4.98 7.54 23.78
N ILE A 109 -5.41 7.10 22.58
CA ILE A 109 -6.82 6.92 22.25
C ILE A 109 -7.47 5.86 23.14
N SER A 110 -6.81 4.73 23.38
CA SER A 110 -7.37 3.63 24.18
C SER A 110 -7.50 3.99 25.66
N VAL A 111 -6.53 4.71 26.22
CA VAL A 111 -6.54 5.11 27.64
C VAL A 111 -7.39 6.37 27.87
N HIS A 112 -7.50 7.26 26.88
CA HIS A 112 -8.16 8.57 27.01
C HIS A 112 -9.16 8.91 25.89
N PRO A 113 -10.17 8.06 25.61
CA PRO A 113 -11.06 8.22 24.46
C PRO A 113 -11.92 9.50 24.47
N GLY A 114 -12.27 10.02 25.65
CA GLY A 114 -13.06 11.25 25.82
C GLY A 114 -12.23 12.54 25.92
N ASN A 115 -10.92 12.47 25.71
CA ASN A 115 -10.06 13.65 25.81
C ASN A 115 -10.31 14.62 24.64
N ARG A 116 -10.30 15.93 24.92
CA ARG A 116 -10.40 16.99 23.90
C ARG A 116 -9.35 16.85 22.78
N ASP A 117 -8.19 16.28 23.11
CA ASP A 117 -7.06 16.12 22.20
C ASP A 117 -7.10 14.76 21.45
N ALA A 118 -8.14 13.93 21.68
CA ALA A 118 -8.29 12.64 21.00
C ALA A 118 -8.38 12.79 19.47
N ALA A 119 -9.04 13.85 18.98
CA ALA A 119 -9.08 14.15 17.55
C ALA A 119 -7.67 14.29 16.93
N TYR A 120 -6.72 14.88 17.68
CA TYR A 120 -5.35 15.02 17.22
C TYR A 120 -4.58 13.68 17.27
N ALA A 121 -4.83 12.83 18.27
CA ALA A 121 -4.25 11.50 18.32
C ALA A 121 -4.70 10.63 17.12
N TYR A 122 -6.01 10.64 16.79
CA TYR A 122 -6.52 9.97 15.60
C TYR A 122 -5.85 10.50 14.31
N TYR A 123 -5.63 11.82 14.26
CA TYR A 123 -4.93 12.44 13.14
C TYR A 123 -3.47 11.99 13.03
N LEU A 124 -2.74 11.85 14.14
CA LEU A 124 -1.37 11.31 14.13
C LEU A 124 -1.31 9.85 13.67
N VAL A 125 -2.30 9.03 14.04
CA VAL A 125 -2.42 7.65 13.52
C VAL A 125 -2.60 7.68 12.00
N ALA A 126 -3.55 8.49 11.52
CA ALA A 126 -3.86 8.59 10.10
C ALA A 126 -2.67 9.12 9.28
N LEU A 127 -2.00 10.16 9.76
CA LEU A 127 -0.78 10.68 9.15
C LEU A 127 0.34 9.64 9.16
N GLY A 128 0.54 8.91 10.26
CA GLY A 128 1.57 7.88 10.33
C GLY A 128 1.42 6.83 9.24
N TYR A 129 0.20 6.39 8.92
CA TYR A 129 -0.03 5.48 7.80
C TYR A 129 0.11 6.19 6.44
N TYR A 130 -0.41 7.42 6.33
CA TYR A 130 -0.35 8.22 5.10
C TYR A 130 1.10 8.47 4.63
N GLU A 131 2.01 8.84 5.54
CA GLU A 131 3.42 9.07 5.20
C GLU A 131 4.19 7.79 4.83
N GLN A 132 3.61 6.62 5.12
CA GLN A 132 4.18 5.30 4.77
C GLN A 132 3.59 4.73 3.47
N ILE A 133 2.72 5.47 2.78
CA ILE A 133 2.21 5.06 1.47
C ILE A 133 3.40 4.95 0.51
N SER A 134 3.50 3.79 -0.11
CA SER A 134 4.52 3.48 -1.10
C SER A 134 3.93 3.50 -2.51
N ASP A 135 4.78 3.53 -3.53
CA ASP A 135 4.39 3.55 -4.95
C ASP A 135 3.28 2.54 -5.31
N VAL A 136 2.45 2.91 -6.29
CA VAL A 136 1.30 2.13 -6.80
C VAL A 136 1.69 0.70 -7.17
N THR A 137 2.90 0.46 -7.65
CA THR A 137 3.36 -0.88 -8.04
C THR A 137 3.53 -1.84 -6.86
N ARG A 138 3.66 -1.33 -5.63
CA ARG A 138 3.92 -2.12 -4.41
C ARG A 138 2.63 -2.59 -3.72
N ASP A 139 2.78 -3.30 -2.59
CA ASP A 139 1.68 -3.71 -1.73
C ASP A 139 0.96 -2.49 -1.14
N GLN A 140 -0.38 -2.54 -1.13
CA GLN A 140 -1.24 -1.41 -0.77
C GLN A 140 -1.89 -1.56 0.61
N LYS A 141 -1.42 -2.48 1.46
CA LYS A 141 -1.99 -2.67 2.81
C LYS A 141 -1.91 -1.41 3.65
N ILE A 142 -0.77 -0.73 3.65
CA ILE A 142 -0.58 0.53 4.37
C ILE A 142 -1.50 1.63 3.82
N THR A 143 -1.65 1.70 2.49
CA THR A 143 -2.56 2.64 1.82
C THR A 143 -4.01 2.43 2.26
N GLN A 144 -4.46 1.18 2.39
CA GLN A 144 -5.77 0.87 2.94
C GLN A 144 -5.90 1.27 4.41
N GLN A 145 -4.88 1.00 5.23
CA GLN A 145 -4.87 1.42 6.65
C GLN A 145 -4.92 2.96 6.79
N ALA A 146 -4.27 3.69 5.88
CA ALA A 146 -4.35 5.14 5.84
C ALA A 146 -5.79 5.60 5.51
N LEU A 147 -6.43 5.00 4.51
CA LEU A 147 -7.82 5.29 4.15
C LEU A 147 -8.77 5.04 5.33
N ASP A 148 -8.63 3.90 6.00
CA ASP A 148 -9.46 3.51 7.14
C ASP A 148 -9.28 4.48 8.31
N ALA A 149 -8.04 4.84 8.65
CA ALA A 149 -7.72 5.75 9.75
C ALA A 149 -8.20 7.20 9.48
N LEU A 150 -8.02 7.70 8.25
CA LEU A 150 -8.55 9.00 7.84
C LEU A 150 -10.10 9.01 7.87
N GLY A 151 -10.73 7.92 7.41
CA GLY A 151 -12.17 7.73 7.47
C GLY A 151 -12.72 7.70 8.89
N GLU A 152 -12.00 7.04 9.82
CA GLU A 152 -12.37 7.04 11.23
C GLU A 152 -12.31 8.44 11.85
N LEU A 153 -11.24 9.19 11.59
CA LEU A 153 -11.11 10.58 12.05
C LEU A 153 -12.24 11.47 11.54
N THR A 154 -12.53 11.43 10.24
CA THR A 154 -13.56 12.27 9.62
C THR A 154 -14.96 11.93 10.11
N ARG A 155 -15.24 10.65 10.39
CA ARG A 155 -16.52 10.18 10.94
C ARG A 155 -16.69 10.55 12.41
N ARG A 156 -15.65 10.42 13.23
CA ARG A 156 -15.72 10.70 14.69
C ARG A 156 -15.63 12.19 15.01
N TYR A 157 -14.83 12.95 14.27
CA TYR A 157 -14.51 14.35 14.57
C TYR A 157 -14.71 15.28 13.35
N PRO A 158 -15.91 15.30 12.73
CA PRO A 158 -16.15 15.92 11.42
C PRO A 158 -15.90 17.44 11.37
N ASN A 159 -16.04 18.12 12.50
CA ASN A 159 -15.98 19.59 12.60
C ASN A 159 -14.59 20.13 12.99
N THR A 160 -13.56 19.27 12.97
CA THR A 160 -12.18 19.66 13.31
C THR A 160 -11.39 20.05 12.06
N ARG A 161 -10.37 20.91 12.23
CA ARG A 161 -9.39 21.20 11.16
C ARG A 161 -8.67 19.93 10.66
N TYR A 162 -8.51 18.94 11.54
CA TYR A 162 -7.89 17.65 11.21
C TYR A 162 -8.77 16.85 10.26
N ALA A 163 -10.09 16.86 10.45
CA ALA A 163 -11.03 16.24 9.52
C ALA A 163 -11.06 16.96 8.17
N ALA A 164 -10.91 18.29 8.14
CA ALA A 164 -10.82 19.02 6.88
C ALA A 164 -9.59 18.59 6.05
N ASP A 165 -8.41 18.53 6.67
CA ASP A 165 -7.19 18.04 6.02
C ASP A 165 -7.31 16.54 5.62
N ALA A 166 -7.89 15.72 6.51
CA ALA A 166 -8.05 14.30 6.25
C ALA A 166 -8.95 14.00 5.04
N ARG A 167 -9.99 14.80 4.78
CA ARG A 167 -10.83 14.64 3.59
C ARG A 167 -10.03 14.81 2.29
N LEU A 168 -9.16 15.81 2.22
CA LEU A 168 -8.29 16.01 1.06
C LEU A 168 -7.31 14.83 0.88
N LYS A 169 -6.78 14.31 1.98
CA LYS A 169 -5.89 13.15 1.95
C LYS A 169 -6.64 11.88 1.54
N ILE A 170 -7.90 11.69 1.93
CA ILE A 170 -8.72 10.56 1.48
C ILE A 170 -8.79 10.51 -0.04
N ASP A 171 -9.00 11.66 -0.70
CA ASP A 171 -9.08 11.72 -2.16
C ASP A 171 -7.77 11.24 -2.82
N LEU A 172 -6.62 11.69 -2.30
CA LEU A 172 -5.30 11.23 -2.77
C LEU A 172 -5.07 9.73 -2.54
N VAL A 173 -5.48 9.21 -1.38
CA VAL A 173 -5.35 7.78 -1.06
C VAL A 173 -6.23 6.93 -1.97
N ARG A 174 -7.46 7.39 -2.25
CA ARG A 174 -8.36 6.71 -3.20
C ARG A 174 -7.81 6.72 -4.61
N ASP A 175 -7.22 7.83 -5.05
CA ASP A 175 -6.57 7.92 -6.35
C ASP A 175 -5.42 6.91 -6.47
N HIS A 176 -4.60 6.77 -5.43
CA HIS A 176 -3.52 5.79 -5.39
C HIS A 176 -4.00 4.33 -5.45
N LEU A 177 -5.08 4.01 -4.73
CA LEU A 177 -5.70 2.68 -4.78
C LEU A 177 -6.34 2.40 -6.15
N ALA A 178 -6.97 3.39 -6.77
CA ALA A 178 -7.48 3.28 -8.13
C ALA A 178 -6.35 3.06 -9.14
N GLY A 179 -5.23 3.78 -8.98
CA GLY A 179 -4.02 3.59 -9.78
C GLY A 179 -3.52 2.15 -9.74
N LYS A 180 -3.60 1.48 -8.58
CA LYS A 180 -3.20 0.06 -8.46
C LYS A 180 -4.03 -0.84 -9.34
N GLU A 181 -5.35 -0.66 -9.31
CA GLU A 181 -6.27 -1.45 -10.12
C GLU A 181 -6.08 -1.15 -11.62
N MET A 182 -5.84 0.11 -11.97
CA MET A 182 -5.50 0.49 -13.34
C MET A 182 -4.22 -0.18 -13.84
N GLU A 183 -3.15 -0.19 -13.02
CA GLU A 183 -1.86 -0.81 -13.40
C GLU A 183 -2.02 -2.31 -13.66
N ILE A 184 -2.73 -3.01 -12.78
CA ILE A 184 -3.03 -4.44 -12.96
C ILE A 184 -3.94 -4.65 -14.18
N GLY A 185 -4.91 -3.77 -14.40
CA GLY A 185 -5.81 -3.81 -15.55
C GLY A 185 -5.05 -3.70 -16.88
N ARG A 186 -4.19 -2.68 -17.02
CA ARG A 186 -3.31 -2.48 -18.20
C ARG A 186 -2.41 -3.69 -18.43
N PHE A 187 -1.86 -4.26 -17.36
CA PHE A 187 -1.02 -5.46 -17.44
C PHE A 187 -1.76 -6.67 -18.02
N TYR A 188 -3.02 -6.89 -17.63
CA TYR A 188 -3.84 -7.95 -18.21
C TYR A 188 -4.27 -7.64 -19.65
N GLU A 189 -4.65 -6.38 -19.91
CA GLU A 189 -5.11 -5.91 -21.21
C GLU A 189 -4.01 -6.10 -22.29
N THR A 190 -2.78 -5.67 -22.01
CA THR A 190 -1.63 -5.81 -22.92
C THR A 190 -1.29 -7.27 -23.26
N ARG A 191 -1.78 -8.24 -22.47
CA ARG A 191 -1.61 -9.68 -22.69
C ARG A 191 -2.82 -10.36 -23.32
N GLY A 192 -3.84 -9.58 -23.71
CA GLY A 192 -5.10 -10.09 -24.25
C GLY A 192 -5.96 -10.82 -23.22
N GLN A 193 -5.71 -10.64 -21.92
CA GLN A 193 -6.53 -11.24 -20.85
C GLN A 193 -7.72 -10.33 -20.54
N TRP A 194 -8.60 -10.15 -21.52
CA TRP A 194 -9.67 -9.15 -21.51
C TRP A 194 -10.64 -9.27 -20.34
N LEU A 195 -10.99 -10.50 -19.93
CA LEU A 195 -11.89 -10.72 -18.78
C LEU A 195 -11.24 -10.22 -17.47
N ALA A 196 -9.97 -10.56 -17.24
CA ALA A 196 -9.24 -10.13 -16.05
C ALA A 196 -9.05 -8.60 -16.03
N ALA A 197 -8.73 -8.00 -17.18
CA ALA A 197 -8.62 -6.55 -17.33
C ALA A 197 -9.96 -5.85 -17.04
N THR A 198 -11.06 -6.37 -17.60
CA THR A 198 -12.42 -5.84 -17.38
C THR A 198 -12.77 -5.82 -15.89
N MET A 199 -12.46 -6.88 -15.15
CA MET A 199 -12.73 -6.93 -13.71
C MET A 199 -11.97 -5.85 -12.92
N ARG A 200 -10.73 -5.54 -13.34
CA ARG A 200 -9.91 -4.49 -12.71
C ARG A 200 -10.44 -3.09 -13.02
N PHE A 201 -10.73 -2.80 -14.29
CA PHE A 201 -11.29 -1.49 -14.67
C PHE A 201 -12.69 -1.27 -14.08
N ARG A 202 -13.52 -2.32 -14.00
CA ARG A 202 -14.82 -2.26 -13.34
C ARG A 202 -14.67 -1.89 -11.87
N LYS A 203 -13.70 -2.47 -11.16
CA LYS A 203 -13.43 -2.10 -9.76
C LYS A 203 -13.10 -0.61 -9.60
N VAL A 204 -12.39 0.00 -10.55
CA VAL A 204 -12.16 1.45 -10.55
C VAL A 204 -13.45 2.25 -10.71
N VAL A 205 -14.32 1.82 -11.62
CA VAL A 205 -15.62 2.48 -11.87
C VAL A 205 -16.62 2.26 -10.75
N ASP A 206 -16.56 1.13 -10.03
CA ASP A 206 -17.50 0.83 -8.96
C ASP A 206 -17.06 1.47 -7.64
N ASP A 207 -15.77 1.33 -7.28
CA ASP A 207 -15.25 1.73 -5.98
C ASP A 207 -14.60 3.12 -5.99
N TYR A 208 -14.13 3.63 -7.14
CA TYR A 208 -13.24 4.80 -7.23
C TYR A 208 -13.70 5.87 -8.22
N GLN A 209 -15.02 6.09 -8.33
CA GLN A 209 -15.67 7.00 -9.30
C GLN A 209 -15.19 8.45 -9.28
N THR A 210 -14.76 8.95 -8.12
CA THR A 210 -14.32 10.34 -7.94
C THR A 210 -12.84 10.55 -8.26
N THR A 211 -12.10 9.49 -8.60
CA THR A 211 -10.66 9.56 -8.86
C THR A 211 -10.34 9.99 -10.27
N THR A 212 -9.10 10.42 -10.51
CA THR A 212 -8.63 10.84 -11.83
C THR A 212 -8.53 9.68 -12.83
N HIS A 213 -8.58 8.45 -12.32
CA HIS A 213 -8.52 7.21 -13.09
C HIS A 213 -9.88 6.76 -13.66
N ALA A 214 -11.00 7.26 -13.14
CA ALA A 214 -12.33 6.82 -13.58
C ALA A 214 -12.60 7.02 -15.08
N PRO A 215 -12.22 8.16 -15.72
CA PRO A 215 -12.43 8.34 -17.16
C PRO A 215 -11.65 7.34 -18.01
N GLU A 216 -10.40 7.05 -17.63
CA GLU A 216 -9.60 6.06 -18.33
C GLU A 216 -10.20 4.66 -18.14
N ALA A 217 -10.60 4.30 -16.93
CA ALA A 217 -11.19 2.99 -16.63
C ALA A 217 -12.45 2.73 -17.48
N LEU A 218 -13.32 3.73 -17.66
CA LEU A 218 -14.51 3.62 -18.52
C LEU A 218 -14.15 3.44 -20.01
N MET A 219 -13.15 4.16 -20.49
CA MET A 219 -12.65 3.99 -21.86
C MET A 219 -12.09 2.57 -22.05
N ARG A 220 -11.28 2.10 -21.11
CA ARG A 220 -10.71 0.75 -21.12
C ARG A 220 -11.78 -0.33 -21.01
N LEU A 221 -12.83 -0.14 -20.23
CA LEU A 221 -13.99 -1.04 -20.22
C LEU A 221 -14.65 -1.12 -21.60
N THR A 222 -14.77 0.02 -22.30
CA THR A 222 -15.29 0.03 -23.67
C THR A 222 -14.41 -0.84 -24.59
N GLU A 223 -13.09 -0.69 -24.50
CA GLU A 223 -12.12 -1.52 -25.24
C GLU A 223 -12.25 -3.00 -24.91
N THR A 224 -12.25 -3.36 -23.62
CA THR A 224 -12.27 -4.75 -23.21
C THR A 224 -13.60 -5.44 -23.50
N TYR A 225 -14.74 -4.74 -23.40
CA TYR A 225 -16.04 -5.29 -23.77
C TYR A 225 -16.18 -5.56 -25.27
N LEU A 226 -15.63 -4.68 -26.12
CA LEU A 226 -15.60 -4.93 -27.56
C LEU A 226 -14.70 -6.11 -27.90
N ALA A 227 -13.53 -6.21 -27.26
CA ALA A 227 -12.63 -7.34 -27.43
C ALA A 227 -13.25 -8.68 -26.98
N LEU A 228 -14.16 -8.65 -26.00
CA LEU A 228 -14.93 -9.81 -25.54
C LEU A 228 -16.17 -10.12 -26.41
N GLY A 229 -16.51 -9.26 -27.38
CA GLY A 229 -17.70 -9.43 -28.23
C GLY A 229 -19.01 -9.08 -27.53
N VAL A 230 -18.98 -8.16 -26.54
CA VAL A 230 -20.17 -7.71 -25.80
C VAL A 230 -20.44 -6.21 -26.08
N PRO A 231 -20.84 -5.85 -27.32
CA PRO A 231 -20.92 -4.46 -27.76
C PRO A 231 -21.96 -3.61 -27.02
N ASP A 232 -23.00 -4.24 -26.46
CA ASP A 232 -24.00 -3.51 -25.67
C ASP A 232 -23.45 -2.99 -24.34
N GLU A 233 -22.59 -3.77 -23.67
CA GLU A 233 -21.91 -3.32 -22.45
C GLU A 233 -20.84 -2.26 -22.76
N ALA A 234 -20.13 -2.40 -23.89
CA ALA A 234 -19.21 -1.38 -24.38
C ALA A 234 -19.92 -0.04 -24.59
N ARG A 235 -21.08 -0.05 -25.25
CA ARG A 235 -21.88 1.15 -25.50
C ARG A 235 -22.34 1.82 -24.21
N LYS A 236 -22.76 1.04 -23.22
CA LYS A 236 -23.15 1.57 -21.90
C LYS A 236 -21.96 2.26 -21.22
N ALA A 237 -20.79 1.63 -21.22
CA ALA A 237 -19.57 2.23 -20.65
C ALA A 237 -19.18 3.53 -21.36
N ALA A 238 -19.20 3.56 -22.70
CA ALA A 238 -18.93 4.75 -23.49
C ALA A 238 -19.97 5.87 -23.25
N ALA A 239 -21.24 5.52 -23.09
CA ALA A 239 -22.30 6.48 -22.78
C ALA A 239 -22.11 7.11 -21.39
N VAL A 240 -21.75 6.31 -20.38
CA VAL A 240 -21.41 6.82 -19.03
C VAL A 240 -20.21 7.74 -19.09
N LEU A 241 -19.17 7.39 -19.87
CA LEU A 241 -18.00 8.23 -20.07
C LEU A 241 -18.35 9.57 -20.73
N GLY A 242 -19.15 9.55 -21.79
CA GLY A 242 -19.58 10.77 -22.48
C GLY A 242 -20.47 11.67 -21.63
N ALA A 243 -21.33 11.09 -20.78
CA ALA A 243 -22.22 11.84 -19.90
C ALA A 243 -21.47 12.54 -18.76
N ASN A 244 -20.48 11.86 -18.14
CA ASN A 244 -19.82 12.37 -16.94
C ASN A 244 -18.50 13.09 -17.21
N TYR A 245 -17.79 12.74 -18.29
CA TYR A 245 -16.46 13.27 -18.60
C TYR A 245 -16.34 13.73 -20.07
N PRO A 246 -17.23 14.62 -20.54
CA PRO A 246 -17.18 15.14 -21.91
C PRO A 246 -15.87 15.89 -22.16
N GLY A 247 -15.33 15.79 -23.38
CA GLY A 247 -14.13 16.51 -23.80
C GLY A 247 -12.79 15.96 -23.27
N THR A 248 -12.79 14.86 -22.53
CA THR A 248 -11.54 14.16 -22.17
C THR A 248 -10.98 13.40 -23.38
N GLN A 249 -9.64 13.21 -23.41
CA GLN A 249 -9.00 12.36 -24.44
C GLN A 249 -9.58 10.94 -24.47
N TRP A 250 -10.02 10.46 -23.30
CA TRP A 250 -10.62 9.15 -23.12
C TRP A 250 -11.98 9.05 -23.79
N TYR A 251 -12.80 10.10 -23.68
CA TYR A 251 -14.07 10.19 -24.39
C TYR A 251 -13.86 10.17 -25.91
N SER A 252 -12.93 10.98 -26.44
CA SER A 252 -12.65 11.02 -27.89
C SER A 252 -12.24 9.64 -28.43
N ARG A 253 -11.45 8.89 -27.65
CA ARG A 253 -11.05 7.52 -28.01
C ARG A 253 -12.21 6.53 -27.96
N ALA A 254 -13.03 6.57 -26.91
CA ALA A 254 -14.20 5.69 -26.79
C ALA A 254 -15.24 5.97 -27.88
N TYR A 255 -15.45 7.24 -28.23
CA TYR A 255 -16.35 7.66 -29.31
C TYR A 255 -15.90 7.06 -30.64
N LYS A 256 -14.62 7.25 -31.00
CA LYS A 256 -14.05 6.69 -32.23
C LYS A 256 -14.20 5.17 -32.28
N LEU A 257 -13.92 4.48 -31.17
CA LEU A 257 -14.02 3.03 -31.10
C LEU A 257 -15.46 2.53 -31.28
N SER A 258 -16.43 3.28 -30.74
CA SER A 258 -17.86 2.99 -30.87
C SER A 258 -18.37 3.19 -32.30
N GLU A 259 -17.81 4.15 -33.06
CA GLU A 259 -18.11 4.33 -34.49
C GLU A 259 -17.51 3.22 -35.34
N GLU A 260 -16.32 2.74 -35.01
CA GLU A 260 -15.65 1.64 -35.71
C GLU A 260 -16.36 0.28 -35.49
N HIS A 261 -17.05 0.12 -34.35
CA HIS A 261 -17.74 -1.12 -33.97
C HIS A 261 -19.23 -0.88 -33.74
N PRO A 262 -19.99 -0.52 -34.79
CA PRO A 262 -21.40 -0.24 -34.64
C PRO A 262 -22.11 -1.50 -34.14
N PRO A 263 -23.06 -1.34 -33.21
CA PRO A 263 -23.77 -2.46 -32.63
C PRO A 263 -24.61 -3.15 -33.70
N VAL A 264 -24.41 -4.46 -33.84
CA VAL A 264 -25.19 -5.28 -34.76
C VAL A 264 -26.60 -5.39 -34.19
N ALA A 265 -27.59 -4.85 -34.91
CA ALA A 265 -29.00 -5.02 -34.55
C ALA A 265 -29.35 -6.51 -34.67
N VAL A 266 -29.52 -7.19 -33.53
CA VAL A 266 -30.06 -8.54 -33.50
C VAL A 266 -31.57 -8.42 -33.72
N ALA A 267 -32.07 -8.94 -34.83
CA ALA A 267 -33.51 -8.92 -35.12
C ALA A 267 -34.28 -9.66 -34.02
N ALA A 268 -35.41 -9.09 -33.58
CA ALA A 268 -36.28 -9.76 -32.61
C ALA A 268 -36.75 -11.10 -33.20
N ILE A 269 -36.44 -12.20 -32.51
CA ILE A 269 -36.82 -13.54 -32.93
C ILE A 269 -38.28 -13.77 -32.55
N ALA A 270 -39.11 -14.22 -33.49
CA ALA A 270 -40.50 -14.54 -33.22
C ALA A 270 -40.60 -15.74 -32.26
N PRO A 271 -41.61 -15.81 -31.38
CA PRO A 271 -41.79 -16.94 -30.47
C PRO A 271 -41.83 -18.27 -31.26
N GLY A 272 -40.91 -19.20 -30.93
CA GLY A 272 -40.82 -20.52 -31.57
C GLY A 272 -39.81 -20.67 -32.71
N GLN A 273 -39.10 -19.60 -33.11
CA GLN A 273 -37.98 -19.73 -34.06
C GLN A 273 -36.72 -20.26 -33.37
N LEU A 274 -36.13 -21.30 -33.95
CA LEU A 274 -34.81 -21.82 -33.54
C LEU A 274 -33.73 -20.79 -33.88
N ILE A 275 -32.84 -20.54 -32.92
CA ILE A 275 -31.66 -19.70 -33.12
C ILE A 275 -30.67 -20.50 -33.98
N VAL A 276 -30.62 -20.20 -35.28
CA VAL A 276 -29.54 -20.67 -36.14
C VAL A 276 -28.38 -19.68 -36.00
N PRO A 277 -27.18 -20.11 -35.57
CA PRO A 277 -26.01 -19.24 -35.57
C PRO A 277 -25.80 -18.68 -36.98
N LEU A 278 -25.69 -17.35 -37.09
CA LEU A 278 -25.32 -16.72 -38.37
C LEU A 278 -24.00 -17.34 -38.84
N PRO A 279 -23.87 -17.72 -40.12
CA PRO A 279 -22.59 -18.22 -40.64
C PRO A 279 -21.55 -17.12 -40.47
N ASP A 280 -20.52 -17.42 -39.68
CA ASP A 280 -19.38 -16.54 -39.49
C ASP A 280 -18.65 -16.44 -40.83
N LYS A 281 -18.79 -15.28 -41.49
CA LYS A 281 -18.13 -15.00 -42.78
C LYS A 281 -16.61 -14.96 -42.69
N SER A 282 -16.03 -15.04 -41.48
CA SER A 282 -14.59 -15.12 -41.24
C SER A 282 -14.07 -16.56 -41.10
N LEU A 283 -14.95 -17.57 -41.02
CA LEU A 283 -14.54 -18.98 -41.03
C LEU A 283 -14.30 -19.46 -42.47
N PRO A 284 -13.12 -20.01 -42.79
CA PRO A 284 -12.90 -20.61 -44.10
C PRO A 284 -13.78 -21.87 -44.28
N ASP A 285 -14.42 -22.00 -45.44
CA ASP A 285 -15.26 -23.13 -45.91
C ASP A 285 -14.52 -24.49 -46.03
N LYS A 286 -13.42 -24.70 -45.30
CA LYS A 286 -12.71 -25.98 -45.30
C LYS A 286 -13.29 -26.90 -44.23
N PRO A 287 -13.71 -28.13 -44.60
CA PRO A 287 -14.10 -29.11 -43.60
C PRO A 287 -12.94 -29.32 -42.62
N LEU A 288 -13.26 -29.25 -41.32
CA LEU A 288 -12.35 -29.61 -40.24
C LEU A 288 -11.80 -31.00 -40.54
N LYS A 289 -10.49 -31.09 -40.80
CA LYS A 289 -9.81 -32.39 -40.90
C LYS A 289 -9.91 -33.03 -39.52
N THR A 290 -10.71 -34.09 -39.42
CA THR A 290 -10.70 -35.00 -38.29
C THR A 290 -9.31 -35.60 -38.18
N HIS A 291 -8.53 -35.12 -37.20
CA HIS A 291 -7.36 -35.84 -36.76
C HIS A 291 -7.83 -37.03 -35.95
N GLU A 292 -7.84 -38.21 -36.56
CA GLU A 292 -7.91 -39.46 -35.80
C GLU A 292 -6.71 -39.50 -34.83
N PRO A 293 -6.94 -39.72 -33.53
CA PRO A 293 -5.84 -39.94 -32.62
C PRO A 293 -5.16 -41.27 -32.97
N LYS A 294 -3.86 -41.20 -33.31
CA LYS A 294 -3.01 -42.40 -33.40
C LYS A 294 -3.10 -43.13 -32.06
N ARG A 295 -3.70 -44.32 -32.08
CA ARG A 295 -3.67 -45.26 -30.95
C ARG A 295 -2.24 -45.80 -30.84
N ASP A 296 -1.43 -45.17 -30.00
CA ASP A 296 -0.21 -45.80 -29.53
C ASP A 296 -0.60 -46.92 -28.56
N ALA A 297 -0.53 -48.16 -29.04
CA ALA A 297 -0.78 -49.35 -28.26
C ALA A 297 0.38 -49.55 -27.27
N ARG A 298 0.25 -49.00 -26.06
CA ARG A 298 1.06 -49.39 -24.91
C ARG A 298 0.15 -50.11 -23.91
N ALA A 299 0.30 -51.43 -23.88
CA ALA A 299 -0.45 -52.33 -23.00
C ALA A 299 -0.25 -51.94 -21.52
N LEU A 300 -1.36 -51.82 -20.79
CA LEU A 300 -1.40 -51.83 -19.33
C LEU A 300 -1.94 -53.19 -18.86
N PRO A 301 -1.35 -53.80 -17.83
CA PRO A 301 -1.66 -55.16 -17.42
C PRO A 301 -3.02 -55.24 -16.72
N THR A 302 -3.70 -56.37 -16.96
CA THR A 302 -4.95 -56.76 -16.32
C THR A 302 -4.71 -57.18 -14.86
N SER A 303 -5.52 -56.65 -13.95
CA SER A 303 -5.82 -57.34 -12.69
C SER A 303 -7.33 -57.24 -12.42
N GLY A 304 -7.94 -58.42 -12.31
CA GLY A 304 -9.35 -58.57 -11.97
C GLY A 304 -9.59 -58.29 -10.49
N GLY A 305 -10.85 -57.96 -10.17
CA GLY A 305 -11.31 -57.80 -8.80
C GLY A 305 -12.79 -57.45 -8.80
N SER A 306 -13.59 -58.39 -8.34
CA SER A 306 -15.04 -58.48 -8.39
C SER A 306 -15.80 -57.46 -7.53
N SER A 307 -16.91 -56.99 -8.09
CA SER A 307 -18.19 -56.62 -7.46
C SER A 307 -18.39 -57.08 -6.01
N THR A 308 -18.78 -56.15 -5.14
CA THR A 308 -20.08 -56.17 -4.42
C THR A 308 -20.28 -54.88 -3.63
N ASN A 309 -21.43 -54.23 -3.87
CA ASN A 309 -22.13 -53.31 -2.96
C ASN A 309 -23.38 -54.12 -2.47
N PRO A 310 -24.06 -53.91 -1.32
CA PRO A 310 -24.51 -52.59 -0.82
C PRO A 310 -24.65 -52.45 0.72
N GLY A 311 -24.93 -51.23 1.22
CA GLY A 311 -25.43 -51.05 2.60
C GLY A 311 -25.39 -49.62 3.13
N ASN A 312 -26.54 -48.94 3.02
CA ASN A 312 -26.86 -47.58 3.51
C ASN A 312 -27.04 -47.53 5.07
N PRO A 313 -27.55 -46.44 5.67
CA PRO A 313 -26.89 -45.26 6.24
C PRO A 313 -26.98 -45.16 7.79
N ASN A 314 -26.30 -44.19 8.42
CA ASN A 314 -26.91 -43.39 9.50
C ASN A 314 -26.14 -42.08 9.77
N PRO A 315 -26.83 -40.95 10.07
CA PRO A 315 -26.21 -39.72 10.54
C PRO A 315 -26.28 -39.60 12.08
N GLY A 316 -25.31 -38.93 12.70
CA GLY A 316 -25.44 -38.49 14.09
C GLY A 316 -24.11 -38.18 14.76
N SER A 317 -23.79 -36.90 14.89
CA SER A 317 -23.26 -36.17 16.06
C SER A 317 -22.92 -34.75 15.64
#